data_AF-H1B543-F1
#
_entry.id   AF-H1B543-F1
#
_cell.length_a   1.000
_cell.length_b   1.000
_cell.length_c   1.000
_cell.angle_alpha   90.00
_cell.angle_beta   90.00
_cell.angle_gamma   90.00
#
_symmetry.space_group_name_H-M   'P 1'
#
loop_
_entity.id
_entity.type
_entity.pdbx_description
1 polymer ?
#
loop_
_entity_poly.entity_id
_entity_poly.type
_entity_poly.pdbx_seq_one_letter_code
_entity_poly.pdbx_strand_id
1 'polypeptide(L)'
;MTIALAGIASFIGAGGLGVAIYRGITTNNLTMTLAGSLAVAVLAFVFDILMNILESFFTKRKHSRKQKRAVAVVLLCILLAGCTTMLTIPSKKDTIHIATKPMTEEFIIGEMLKQLIEDRTDLSVEITKGVGGGTSNIHPAMVKGDFDMYPEYTGTSWSFVLKKKEIPEHDILYKELVREYKQQYHLEWTGLYGFNNTYGIAVTKETAQRYHLKIIVR
;
A
#
# COMPACT_ATOMS: atom_id res chain seq x y z
N MET A 1 -14.30 11.14 15.12
CA MET A 1 -12.85 11.32 14.90
C MET A 1 -12.11 9.99 14.70
N THR A 2 -12.41 8.95 15.48
CA THR A 2 -11.76 7.62 15.40
C THR A 2 -11.92 6.90 14.05
N ILE A 3 -13.09 6.98 13.41
CA ILE A 3 -13.34 6.36 12.10
C ILE A 3 -12.51 7.02 10.99
N ALA A 4 -12.35 8.35 11.04
CA ALA A 4 -11.49 9.07 10.10
C ALA A 4 -10.00 8.69 10.27
N LEU A 5 -9.54 8.52 11.51
CA LEU A 5 -8.17 8.07 11.81
C LEU A 5 -7.93 6.62 11.34
N ALA A 6 -8.93 5.75 11.45
CA ALA A 6 -8.86 4.39 10.88
C ALA A 6 -8.69 4.42 9.36
N GLY A 7 -9.23 5.43 8.68
CA GLY A 7 -8.99 5.68 7.26
C GLY A 7 -7.52 5.96 6.91
N ILE A 8 -6.73 6.49 7.84
CA ILE A 8 -5.30 6.75 7.63
C ILE A 8 -4.48 5.45 7.68
N ALA A 9 -4.98 4.39 8.33
CA ALA A 9 -4.29 3.09 8.32
C ALA A 9 -4.10 2.52 6.91
N SER A 10 -4.94 2.92 5.94
CA SER A 10 -4.75 2.56 4.53
C SER A 10 -3.42 3.07 3.97
N PHE A 11 -2.88 4.17 4.49
CA PHE A 11 -1.62 4.76 4.05
C PHE A 11 -0.42 3.87 4.38
N ILE A 12 -0.50 3.02 5.40
CA ILE A 12 0.58 2.10 5.75
C ILE A 12 0.36 0.70 5.17
N GLY A 13 -0.57 0.54 4.22
CA GLY A 13 -0.85 -0.73 3.58
C GLY A 13 -1.82 -1.64 4.33
N ALA A 14 -2.45 -1.17 5.42
CA ALA A 14 -3.42 -1.97 6.19
C ALA A 14 -4.77 -2.20 5.46
N GLY A 15 -4.95 -1.61 4.28
CA GLY A 15 -6.15 -1.77 3.45
C GLY A 15 -7.35 -0.92 3.91
N GLY A 16 -8.56 -1.38 3.59
CA GLY A 16 -9.84 -0.77 3.99
C GLY A 16 -10.36 0.34 3.06
N LEU A 17 -11.45 0.99 3.49
CA LEU A 17 -12.17 2.01 2.69
C LEU A 17 -11.32 3.28 2.42
N GLY A 18 -10.35 3.57 3.29
CA GLY A 18 -9.42 4.70 3.11
C GLY A 18 -8.53 4.55 1.87
N VAL A 19 -8.38 3.34 1.31
CA VAL A 19 -7.60 3.08 0.09
C VAL A 19 -8.19 3.85 -1.10
N ALA A 20 -9.53 3.94 -1.21
CA ALA A 20 -10.17 4.66 -2.31
C ALA A 20 -9.88 6.16 -2.27
N ILE A 21 -9.89 6.75 -1.06
CA ILE A 21 -9.53 8.16 -0.84
C ILE A 21 -8.08 8.40 -1.23
N TYR A 22 -7.17 7.58 -0.71
CA TYR A 22 -5.74 7.78 -0.94
C TYR A 22 -5.34 7.57 -2.40
N ARG A 23 -5.88 6.53 -3.04
CA ARG A 23 -5.69 6.30 -4.47
C ARG A 23 -6.26 7.43 -5.30
N GLY A 24 -7.46 7.91 -4.96
CA GLY A 24 -8.07 9.06 -5.65
C GLY A 24 -7.20 10.32 -5.60
N ILE A 25 -6.61 10.63 -4.43
CA ILE A 25 -5.69 11.77 -4.29
C ILE A 25 -4.43 11.57 -5.12
N THR A 26 -3.81 10.39 -5.04
CA THR A 26 -2.50 10.12 -5.66
C THR A 26 -2.58 9.95 -7.18
N THR A 27 -3.72 9.54 -7.71
CA THR A 27 -3.96 9.44 -9.16
C THR A 27 -4.77 10.62 -9.72
N ASN A 28 -4.95 11.70 -8.95
CA ASN A 28 -5.78 12.86 -9.33
C ASN A 28 -7.18 12.49 -9.86
N ASN A 29 -7.82 11.49 -9.24
CA ASN A 29 -9.13 10.99 -9.60
C ASN A 29 -10.18 11.44 -8.57
N LEU A 30 -10.86 12.55 -8.87
CA LEU A 30 -11.87 13.13 -7.98
C LEU A 30 -13.01 12.15 -7.68
N THR A 31 -13.44 11.35 -8.66
CA THR A 31 -14.53 10.38 -8.49
C THR A 31 -14.17 9.35 -7.41
N MET A 32 -12.95 8.82 -7.41
CA MET A 32 -12.49 7.90 -6.38
C MET A 32 -12.40 8.57 -5.00
N THR A 33 -11.88 9.80 -4.94
CA THR A 33 -11.77 10.57 -3.69
C THR A 33 -13.14 10.81 -3.06
N LEU A 34 -14.12 11.24 -3.87
CA LEU A 34 -15.49 11.49 -3.42
C LEU A 34 -16.19 10.20 -3.02
N ALA A 35 -16.09 9.14 -3.84
CA ALA A 35 -16.70 7.86 -3.53
C ALA A 35 -16.15 7.26 -2.23
N GLY A 36 -14.83 7.30 -2.02
CA GLY A 36 -14.20 6.86 -0.79
C GLY A 36 -14.63 7.69 0.42
N SER A 37 -14.65 9.01 0.29
CA SER A 37 -15.05 9.92 1.37
C SER A 37 -16.53 9.72 1.76
N LEU A 38 -17.40 9.56 0.76
CA LEU A 38 -18.82 9.28 0.97
C LEU A 38 -19.02 7.91 1.66
N ALA A 39 -18.30 6.88 1.22
CA ALA A 39 -18.38 5.55 1.84
C ALA A 39 -17.96 5.58 3.32
N VAL A 40 -16.88 6.32 3.65
CA VAL A 40 -16.44 6.50 5.04
C VAL A 40 -17.46 7.30 5.84
N ALA A 41 -18.07 8.35 5.27
CA ALA A 41 -19.12 9.13 5.93
C ALA A 41 -20.37 8.30 6.22
N VAL A 42 -20.82 7.49 5.25
CA VAL A 42 -21.95 6.56 5.44
C VAL A 42 -21.63 5.55 6.54
N LEU A 43 -20.43 4.96 6.52
CA LEU A 43 -20.00 4.04 7.57
C LEU A 43 -20.00 4.71 8.95
N ALA A 44 -19.57 5.97 9.04
CA ALA A 44 -19.58 6.73 10.28
C ALA A 44 -21.00 6.94 10.81
N PHE A 45 -21.95 7.35 9.97
CA PHE A 45 -23.35 7.49 10.37
C PHE A 45 -23.97 6.16 10.81
N VAL A 46 -23.71 5.07 10.08
CA VAL A 46 -24.18 3.74 10.47
C VAL A 46 -23.62 3.36 11.84
N PHE A 47 -22.33 3.62 12.08
CA PHE A 47 -21.71 3.34 13.37
C PHE A 47 -22.31 4.18 14.50
N ASP A 48 -22.54 5.48 14.29
CA ASP A 48 -23.17 6.36 15.28
C ASP A 48 -24.61 5.91 15.60
N ILE A 49 -25.39 5.49 14.60
CA ILE A 49 -26.74 4.95 14.79
C ILE A 49 -26.69 3.65 15.61
N LEU A 50 -25.79 2.73 15.27
CA LEU A 50 -25.61 1.47 16.00
C LEU A 50 -25.21 1.73 17.46
N MET A 51 -24.28 2.66 17.69
CA MET A 51 -23.85 3.05 19.03
C MET A 51 -25.00 3.67 19.82
N ASN A 52 -25.80 4.54 19.21
CA ASN A 52 -26.95 5.15 19.87
C ASN A 52 -28.04 4.12 20.21
N ILE A 53 -28.30 3.14 19.32
CA ILE A 53 -29.23 2.04 19.60
C ILE A 53 -28.73 1.21 20.78
N LEU A 54 -27.45 0.82 20.76
CA LEU A 54 -26.82 0.06 21.85
C LEU A 54 -26.88 0.84 23.17
N GLU A 55 -26.49 2.11 23.16
CA GLU A 55 -26.52 2.96 24.34
C GLU A 55 -27.94 3.05 24.91
N SER A 56 -28.93 3.36 24.07
CA SER A 56 -30.32 3.50 24.50
C SER A 56 -30.89 2.19 25.05
N PHE A 57 -30.44 1.04 24.54
CA PHE A 57 -30.84 -0.28 25.03
C PHE A 57 -30.27 -0.57 26.43
N PHE A 58 -29.02 -0.19 26.70
CA PHE A 58 -28.37 -0.40 27.99
C PHE A 58 -28.74 0.65 29.05
N THR A 59 -29.00 1.91 28.68
CA THR A 59 -29.33 2.99 29.62
C THR A 59 -30.81 3.04 30.02
N LYS A 60 -31.75 2.78 29.10
CA LYS A 60 -33.19 2.86 29.44
C LYS A 60 -33.59 1.78 30.46
N ARG A 61 -34.33 2.17 31.52
CA ARG A 61 -34.89 1.27 32.57
C ARG A 61 -35.99 0.34 32.05
N LYS A 62 -36.51 0.59 30.84
CA LYS A 62 -37.60 -0.18 30.22
C LYS A 62 -37.23 -1.64 29.91
N HIS A 63 -35.95 -1.95 29.73
CA HIS A 63 -35.48 -3.31 29.42
C HIS A 63 -35.03 -4.08 30.65
N SER A 64 -35.46 -5.35 30.73
CA SER A 64 -35.13 -6.26 31.84
C SER A 64 -33.62 -6.59 31.89
N ARG A 65 -33.09 -6.82 33.10
CA ARG A 65 -31.70 -7.31 33.30
C ARG A 65 -31.38 -8.56 32.46
N LYS A 66 -32.36 -9.44 32.20
CA LYS A 66 -32.17 -10.63 31.34
C LYS A 66 -31.95 -10.26 29.86
N GLN A 67 -32.67 -9.26 29.35
CA GLN A 67 -32.54 -8.80 27.95
C GLN A 67 -31.19 -8.11 27.71
N LYS A 68 -30.73 -7.28 28.65
CA LYS A 68 -29.42 -6.63 28.59
C LYS A 68 -28.27 -7.64 28.60
N ARG A 69 -28.37 -8.69 29.43
CA ARG A 69 -27.39 -9.79 29.47
C ARG A 69 -27.39 -10.59 28.17
N ALA A 70 -28.55 -10.88 27.59
CA ALA A 70 -28.63 -11.61 26.32
C ALA A 70 -27.93 -10.87 25.17
N VAL A 71 -28.18 -9.56 25.02
CA VAL A 71 -27.51 -8.75 23.97
C VAL A 71 -26.01 -8.64 24.21
N ALA A 72 -25.56 -8.47 25.46
CA ALA A 72 -24.14 -8.44 25.77
C ALA A 72 -23.45 -9.78 25.44
N VAL A 73 -24.10 -10.91 25.71
CA VAL A 73 -23.59 -12.24 25.35
C VAL A 73 -23.54 -12.41 23.83
N VAL A 74 -24.56 -11.97 23.09
CA VAL A 74 -24.55 -12.01 21.62
C VAL A 74 -23.42 -11.18 21.04
N LEU A 75 -23.20 -9.95 21.54
CA LEU A 75 -22.08 -9.10 21.10
C LEU A 75 -20.72 -9.75 21.40
N LEU A 76 -20.59 -10.36 22.57
CA LEU A 76 -19.37 -11.10 22.93
C LEU A 76 -19.17 -12.32 22.01
N CYS A 77 -20.23 -13.06 21.69
CA CYS A 77 -20.16 -14.18 20.75
C CYS A 77 -19.78 -13.71 19.33
N ILE A 78 -20.28 -12.56 18.87
CA ILE A 78 -19.91 -11.98 17.58
C ILE A 78 -18.43 -11.57 17.57
N LEU A 79 -17.96 -10.93 18.65
CA LEU A 79 -16.54 -10.59 18.83
C LEU A 79 -15.65 -11.83 18.83
N LEU A 80 -16.04 -12.88 19.56
CA LEU A 80 -15.31 -14.14 19.62
C LEU A 80 -15.33 -14.87 18.27
N ALA A 81 -16.47 -14.92 17.59
CA ALA A 81 -16.60 -15.51 16.26
C ALA A 81 -15.72 -14.79 15.22
N GLY A 82 -15.71 -13.45 15.23
CA GLY A 82 -14.83 -12.64 14.38
C GLY A 82 -13.34 -12.85 14.69
N CYS A 83 -13.00 -13.15 15.95
CA CYS A 83 -11.64 -13.50 16.35
C CYS A 83 -11.25 -14.92 15.86
N THR A 84 -12.18 -15.88 15.89
CA THR A 84 -11.91 -17.25 15.39
C THR A 84 -11.69 -17.32 13.89
N THR A 85 -12.32 -16.44 13.09
CA THR A 85 -12.06 -16.36 11.64
C THR A 85 -10.69 -15.78 11.29
N MET A 86 -10.05 -15.04 12.22
CA MET A 86 -8.66 -14.57 12.06
C MET A 86 -7.64 -15.68 12.37
N LEU A 87 -8.05 -16.75 13.04
CA LEU A 87 -7.19 -17.87 13.45
C LEU A 87 -7.22 -19.06 12.48
N THR A 88 -8.12 -19.06 11.48
CA THR A 88 -8.08 -20.04 10.40
C THR A 88 -6.95 -19.71 9.45
N ILE A 89 -5.77 -20.26 9.74
CA ILE A 89 -4.57 -20.20 8.88
C ILE A 89 -4.92 -20.93 7.58
N PRO A 90 -5.02 -20.24 6.43
CA PRO A 90 -5.23 -20.89 5.15
C PRO A 90 -4.04 -21.81 4.89
N SER A 91 -4.30 -22.98 4.30
CA SER A 91 -3.25 -23.90 3.85
C SER A 91 -2.29 -23.16 2.92
N LYS A 92 -1.03 -23.12 3.33
CA LYS A 92 0.08 -22.38 2.74
C LYS A 92 0.37 -22.89 1.32
N LYS A 93 -0.22 -22.27 0.29
CA LYS A 93 0.62 -21.97 -0.88
C LYS A 93 1.62 -20.93 -0.40
N ASP A 94 2.89 -21.09 -0.75
CA ASP A 94 3.87 -20.05 -0.43
C ASP A 94 3.49 -18.80 -1.24
N THR A 95 2.94 -17.82 -0.53
CA THR A 95 2.49 -16.55 -1.09
C THR A 95 3.61 -15.52 -0.97
N ILE A 96 3.95 -14.89 -2.09
CA ILE A 96 4.86 -13.75 -2.14
C ILE A 96 4.05 -12.47 -1.93
N HIS A 97 4.46 -11.67 -0.96
CA HIS A 97 3.84 -10.39 -0.63
C HIS A 97 4.61 -9.26 -1.32
N ILE A 98 3.96 -8.62 -2.29
CA ILE A 98 4.52 -7.50 -3.03
C ILE A 98 3.93 -6.19 -2.51
N ALA A 99 4.76 -5.20 -2.23
CA ALA A 99 4.31 -3.83 -1.99
C ALA A 99 4.48 -2.97 -3.26
N THR A 100 3.67 -1.92 -3.40
CA THR A 100 3.89 -0.90 -4.43
C THR A 100 3.81 0.50 -3.83
N LYS A 101 4.54 1.46 -4.42
CA LYS A 101 4.33 2.88 -4.10
C LYS A 101 2.98 3.35 -4.67
N PRO A 102 2.42 4.48 -4.16
CA PRO A 102 1.13 5.01 -4.59
C PRO A 102 1.30 5.84 -5.87
N MET A 103 1.83 5.21 -6.91
CA MET A 103 2.09 5.80 -8.22
C MET A 103 1.56 4.86 -9.31
N THR A 104 1.05 5.43 -10.40
CA THR A 104 0.45 4.65 -11.49
C THR A 104 1.39 3.59 -12.06
N GLU A 105 2.65 3.95 -12.29
CA GLU A 105 3.67 3.02 -12.81
C GLU A 105 3.87 1.82 -11.88
N GLU A 106 3.97 2.07 -10.57
CA GLU A 106 4.17 1.04 -9.56
C GLU A 106 2.97 0.10 -9.42
N PHE A 107 1.74 0.59 -9.65
CA PHE A 107 0.57 -0.28 -9.75
C PHE A 107 0.65 -1.21 -10.96
N ILE A 108 1.13 -0.70 -12.11
CA ILE A 108 1.27 -1.50 -13.34
C ILE A 108 2.38 -2.53 -13.16
N ILE A 109 3.56 -2.11 -12.71
CA ILE A 109 4.71 -3.01 -12.50
C ILE A 109 4.38 -4.08 -11.46
N GLY A 110 3.71 -3.73 -10.35
CA GLY A 110 3.29 -4.71 -9.36
C GLY A 110 2.39 -5.81 -9.94
N GLU A 111 1.44 -5.45 -10.81
CA GLU A 111 0.58 -6.42 -11.51
C GLU A 111 1.32 -7.23 -12.57
N MET A 112 2.31 -6.63 -13.24
CA MET A 112 3.18 -7.36 -14.17
C MET A 112 4.02 -8.41 -13.42
N LEU A 113 4.57 -8.05 -12.25
CA LEU A 113 5.34 -8.97 -11.41
C LEU A 113 4.47 -10.13 -10.90
N LYS A 114 3.26 -9.82 -10.41
CA LYS A 114 2.30 -10.85 -9.99
C LYS A 114 2.01 -11.84 -11.11
N GLN A 115 1.62 -11.35 -12.28
CA GLN A 115 1.32 -12.21 -13.42
C GLN A 115 2.55 -13.04 -13.83
N LEU A 116 3.74 -12.43 -13.86
CA LEU A 116 4.97 -13.14 -14.22
C LEU A 116 5.31 -14.27 -13.23
N ILE A 117 5.18 -14.03 -11.93
CA ILE A 117 5.48 -15.02 -10.89
C ILE A 117 4.45 -16.15 -10.93
N GLU A 118 3.16 -15.83 -10.97
CA GLU A 118 2.09 -16.83 -10.98
C GLU A 118 2.05 -17.64 -12.30
N ASP A 119 2.56 -17.09 -13.42
CA ASP A 119 2.66 -17.77 -14.73
C ASP A 119 3.95 -18.59 -14.90
N ARG A 120 4.95 -18.43 -14.01
CA ARG A 120 6.26 -19.10 -14.12
C ARG A 120 6.59 -19.99 -12.92
N THR A 121 5.79 -19.93 -11.86
CA THR A 121 6.02 -20.65 -10.62
C THR A 121 4.70 -21.14 -10.02
N ASP A 122 4.76 -22.03 -9.04
CA ASP A 122 3.57 -22.49 -8.30
C ASP A 122 3.15 -21.55 -7.15
N LEU A 123 3.90 -20.46 -6.96
CA LEU A 123 3.68 -19.45 -5.92
C LEU A 123 2.42 -18.63 -6.21
N SER A 124 1.81 -18.11 -5.16
CA SER A 124 0.74 -17.11 -5.27
C SER A 124 1.28 -15.73 -4.93
N VAL A 125 0.67 -14.67 -5.44
CA VAL A 125 1.13 -13.31 -5.18
C VAL A 125 0.00 -12.45 -4.61
N GLU A 126 0.27 -11.83 -3.47
CA GLU A 126 -0.58 -10.81 -2.87
C GLU A 126 0.08 -9.44 -2.98
N ILE A 127 -0.64 -8.46 -3.51
CA ILE A 127 -0.12 -7.10 -3.70
C ILE A 127 -0.78 -6.15 -2.70
N THR A 128 0.03 -5.57 -1.83
CA THR A 128 -0.34 -4.39 -1.04
C THR A 128 -0.06 -3.13 -1.86
N LYS A 129 -1.11 -2.64 -2.52
CA LYS A 129 -1.01 -1.51 -3.44
C LYS A 129 -0.96 -0.18 -2.69
N GLY A 130 0.01 0.65 -3.05
CA GLY A 130 -0.01 2.08 -2.76
C GLY A 130 0.30 2.41 -1.31
N VAL A 131 1.38 1.83 -0.78
CA VAL A 131 1.87 2.13 0.56
C VAL A 131 2.38 3.57 0.58
N GLY A 132 1.64 4.44 1.27
CA GLY A 132 2.00 5.84 1.48
C GLY A 132 3.34 5.99 2.18
N GLY A 133 4.00 7.13 1.93
CA GLY A 133 5.41 7.32 2.31
C GLY A 133 6.39 6.54 1.42
N GLY A 134 5.92 5.63 0.58
CA GLY A 134 6.71 4.89 -0.40
C GLY A 134 7.87 4.15 0.26
N THR A 135 9.08 4.34 -0.26
CA THR A 135 10.32 3.72 0.21
C THR A 135 10.53 3.83 1.72
N SER A 136 10.21 4.98 2.33
CA SER A 136 10.43 5.21 3.76
C SER A 136 9.61 4.28 4.67
N ASN A 137 8.48 3.77 4.17
CA ASN A 137 7.62 2.82 4.89
C ASN A 137 7.80 1.39 4.38
N ILE A 138 7.96 1.20 3.06
CA ILE A 138 8.10 -0.14 2.46
C ILE A 138 9.44 -0.78 2.85
N HIS A 139 10.56 -0.05 2.82
CA HIS A 139 11.86 -0.67 3.07
C HIS A 139 12.02 -1.21 4.51
N PRO A 140 11.67 -0.48 5.58
CA PRO A 140 11.67 -1.05 6.93
C PRO A 140 10.73 -2.26 7.08
N ALA A 141 9.58 -2.24 6.40
CA ALA A 141 8.64 -3.36 6.38
C ALA A 141 9.23 -4.60 5.68
N MET A 142 9.98 -4.42 4.58
CA MET A 142 10.75 -5.50 3.94
C MET A 142 11.79 -6.10 4.88
N VAL A 143 12.57 -5.27 5.59
CA VAL A 143 13.58 -5.75 6.56
C VAL A 143 12.94 -6.53 7.70
N LYS A 144 11.72 -6.15 8.11
CA LYS A 144 10.93 -6.87 9.13
C LYS A 144 10.29 -8.16 8.62
N GLY A 145 10.24 -8.37 7.30
CA GLY A 145 9.59 -9.52 6.66
C GLY A 145 8.09 -9.36 6.44
N ASP A 146 7.56 -8.13 6.50
CA ASP A 146 6.15 -7.85 6.19
C ASP A 146 5.89 -7.87 4.66
N PHE A 147 6.94 -7.67 3.85
CA PHE A 147 6.91 -7.78 2.38
C PHE A 147 8.14 -8.53 1.88
N ASP A 148 7.98 -9.25 0.77
CA ASP A 148 9.02 -10.06 0.14
C ASP A 148 9.68 -9.35 -1.05
N MET A 149 8.94 -8.48 -1.74
CA MET A 149 9.42 -7.76 -2.93
C MET A 149 8.69 -6.43 -3.12
N TYR A 150 9.34 -5.45 -3.74
CA TYR A 150 8.66 -4.27 -4.27
C TYR A 150 9.47 -3.63 -5.42
N PRO A 151 8.82 -2.98 -6.39
CA PRO A 151 9.53 -2.16 -7.38
C PRO A 151 10.20 -0.96 -6.73
N GLU A 152 11.47 -0.72 -7.07
CA GLU A 152 12.24 0.38 -6.48
C GLU A 152 13.18 1.04 -7.48
N TYR A 153 13.41 2.34 -7.28
CA TYR A 153 14.34 3.14 -8.06
C TYR A 153 15.67 3.21 -7.36
N THR A 154 16.73 2.96 -8.13
CA THR A 154 18.10 2.92 -7.64
C THR A 154 18.51 4.20 -6.92
N GLY A 155 18.21 5.37 -7.50
CA GLY A 155 18.49 6.68 -6.89
C GLY A 155 17.72 6.93 -5.59
N THR A 156 16.47 6.47 -5.51
CA THR A 156 15.65 6.62 -4.29
C THR A 156 16.23 5.79 -3.16
N SER A 157 16.55 4.52 -3.40
CA SER A 157 17.21 3.69 -2.39
C SER A 157 18.58 4.20 -1.97
N TRP A 158 19.37 4.69 -2.92
CA TRP A 158 20.68 5.28 -2.63
C TRP A 158 20.58 6.46 -1.65
N SER A 159 19.65 7.38 -1.89
CA SER A 159 19.54 8.58 -1.06
C SER A 159 18.67 8.39 0.18
N PHE A 160 17.51 7.73 0.07
CA PHE A 160 16.55 7.63 1.17
C PHE A 160 16.81 6.43 2.09
N VAL A 161 17.34 5.32 1.56
CA VAL A 161 17.66 4.14 2.37
C VAL A 161 19.11 4.20 2.84
N LEU A 162 20.07 4.25 1.91
CA LEU A 162 21.50 4.25 2.25
C LEU A 162 22.03 5.61 2.73
N LYS A 163 21.21 6.67 2.70
CA LYS A 163 21.55 8.03 3.13
C LYS A 163 22.78 8.63 2.42
N LYS A 164 23.07 8.20 1.19
CA LYS A 164 24.18 8.71 0.38
C LYS A 164 23.73 9.94 -0.43
N LYS A 165 24.56 10.99 -0.42
CA LYS A 165 24.17 12.32 -0.96
C LYS A 165 24.39 12.45 -2.46
N GLU A 166 25.53 11.96 -2.96
CA GLU A 166 25.88 12.07 -4.37
C GLU A 166 25.51 10.78 -5.09
N ILE A 167 24.70 10.90 -6.13
CA ILE A 167 24.32 9.77 -6.98
C ILE A 167 25.41 9.62 -8.06
N PRO A 168 26.21 8.54 -8.04
CA PRO A 168 27.23 8.32 -9.04
C PRO A 168 26.60 7.94 -10.39
N GLU A 169 27.44 7.84 -11.42
CA GLU A 169 27.05 7.32 -12.73
C GLU A 169 26.36 5.95 -12.64
N HIS A 170 25.46 5.68 -13.57
CA HIS A 170 24.49 4.58 -13.50
C HIS A 170 25.09 3.20 -13.16
N ASP A 171 26.17 2.82 -13.85
CA ASP A 171 26.80 1.51 -13.67
C ASP A 171 27.47 1.35 -12.29
N ILE A 172 28.01 2.45 -11.76
CA ILE A 172 28.63 2.49 -10.43
C ILE A 172 27.53 2.44 -9.38
N LEU A 173 26.47 3.24 -9.56
CA LEU A 173 25.31 3.29 -8.66
C LEU A 173 24.73 1.90 -8.44
N TYR A 174 24.40 1.18 -9.51
CA TYR A 174 23.72 -0.10 -9.38
C TYR A 174 24.60 -1.16 -8.70
N LYS A 175 25.88 -1.27 -9.08
CA LYS A 175 26.81 -2.23 -8.48
C LYS A 175 27.02 -1.98 -6.98
N GLU A 176 27.23 -0.73 -6.61
CA GLU A 176 27.41 -0.35 -5.20
C GLU A 176 26.11 -0.54 -4.40
N LEU A 177 24.96 -0.20 -4.98
CA LEU A 177 23.65 -0.39 -4.36
C LEU A 177 23.38 -1.86 -4.03
N VAL A 178 23.62 -2.78 -4.98
CA VAL A 178 23.48 -4.23 -4.79
C VAL A 178 24.37 -4.72 -3.65
N ARG A 179 25.63 -4.28 -3.62
CA ARG A 179 26.60 -4.66 -2.58
C ARG A 179 26.14 -4.19 -1.19
N GLU A 180 25.77 -2.92 -1.08
CA GLU A 180 25.36 -2.29 0.18
C GLU A 180 24.07 -2.92 0.72
N TYR A 181 23.08 -3.19 -0.14
CA TYR A 181 21.84 -3.84 0.27
C TYR A 181 22.06 -5.26 0.80
N LYS A 182 22.92 -6.03 0.13
CA LYS A 182 23.27 -7.40 0.56
C LYS A 182 24.00 -7.41 1.89
N GLN A 183 24.91 -6.45 2.11
CA GLN A 183 25.71 -6.36 3.34
C GLN A 183 24.92 -5.82 4.54
N GLN A 184 24.09 -4.80 4.34
CA GLN A 184 23.40 -4.12 5.44
C GLN A 184 22.05 -4.76 5.80
N TYR A 185 21.35 -5.30 4.81
CA TYR A 185 19.94 -5.73 4.98
C TYR A 185 19.67 -7.18 4.59
N HIS A 186 20.65 -7.89 4.01
CA HIS A 186 20.46 -9.22 3.42
C HIS A 186 19.35 -9.25 2.35
N LEU A 187 19.13 -8.12 1.68
CA LEU A 187 18.16 -7.99 0.59
C LEU A 187 18.90 -7.97 -0.76
N GLU A 188 18.23 -8.46 -1.81
CA GLU A 188 18.78 -8.57 -3.15
C GLU A 188 17.99 -7.73 -4.16
N TRP A 189 18.73 -7.07 -5.05
CA TRP A 189 18.18 -6.41 -6.23
C TRP A 189 18.19 -7.40 -7.39
N THR A 190 17.02 -7.78 -7.88
CA THR A 190 16.88 -8.84 -8.89
C THR A 190 17.20 -8.40 -10.32
N GLY A 191 17.21 -7.09 -10.58
CA GLY A 191 17.51 -6.54 -11.90
C GLY A 191 17.07 -5.09 -12.07
N LEU A 192 17.19 -4.58 -13.30
CA LEU A 192 16.71 -3.27 -13.72
C LEU A 192 15.60 -3.42 -14.75
N TYR A 193 14.58 -2.56 -14.69
CA TYR A 193 13.45 -2.59 -15.63
C TYR A 193 13.75 -1.99 -17.02
N GLY A 194 14.94 -1.44 -17.23
CA GLY A 194 15.38 -0.94 -18.54
C GLY A 194 14.89 0.46 -18.93
N PHE A 195 14.37 1.25 -17.98
CA PHE A 195 14.00 2.64 -18.19
C PHE A 195 14.60 3.56 -17.12
N ASN A 196 14.70 4.86 -17.44
CA ASN A 196 15.16 5.90 -16.52
C ASN A 196 14.03 6.89 -16.26
N ASN A 197 13.33 6.73 -15.13
CA ASN A 197 12.25 7.62 -14.71
C ASN A 197 12.83 8.76 -13.85
N THR A 198 13.26 9.82 -14.52
CA THR A 198 13.85 11.02 -13.93
C THR A 198 13.28 12.28 -14.55
N TYR A 199 13.53 13.44 -13.93
CA TYR A 199 13.08 14.71 -14.48
C TYR A 199 13.70 14.95 -15.87
N GLY A 200 12.85 15.36 -16.80
CA GLY A 200 13.24 15.68 -18.17
C GLY A 200 12.33 16.73 -18.78
N ILE A 201 12.67 17.15 -20.00
CA ILE A 201 11.88 18.05 -20.81
C ILE A 201 11.29 17.26 -21.96
N ALA A 202 9.97 17.31 -22.11
CA ALA A 202 9.27 16.73 -23.25
C ALA A 202 8.86 17.84 -24.22
N VAL A 203 9.05 17.58 -25.52
CA VAL A 203 8.56 18.42 -26.62
C VAL A 203 7.68 17.58 -27.54
N THR A 204 6.85 18.23 -28.37
CA THR A 204 6.05 17.50 -29.35
C THR A 204 6.95 16.81 -30.37
N LYS A 205 6.46 15.72 -30.97
CA LYS A 205 7.22 14.97 -31.99
C LYS A 205 7.59 15.85 -33.18
N GLU A 206 6.70 16.74 -33.61
CA GLU A 206 6.93 17.68 -34.70
C GLU A 206 8.06 18.67 -34.37
N THR A 207 8.08 19.16 -33.12
CA THR A 207 9.13 20.07 -32.64
C THR A 207 10.48 19.37 -32.59
N ALA A 208 10.51 18.15 -32.04
CA ALA A 208 11.73 17.33 -32.00
C ALA A 208 12.29 17.05 -33.40
N GLN A 209 11.42 16.77 -34.37
CA GLN A 209 11.82 16.52 -35.75
C GLN A 209 12.31 17.78 -36.46
N ARG A 210 11.59 18.90 -36.32
CA ARG A 210 11.94 20.18 -36.96
C ARG A 210 13.29 20.71 -36.50
N TYR A 211 13.59 20.60 -35.21
CA TYR A 211 14.81 21.13 -34.62
C TYR A 211 15.86 20.05 -34.29
N HIS A 212 15.65 18.81 -34.76
CA HIS A 212 16.54 17.67 -34.53
C HIS A 212 16.90 17.43 -33.05
N LEU A 213 15.95 17.67 -32.14
CA LEU A 213 16.15 17.54 -30.70
C LEU A 213 16.13 16.07 -30.28
N LYS A 214 17.19 15.63 -29.58
CA LYS A 214 17.31 14.25 -29.07
C LYS A 214 17.77 14.15 -27.61
N ILE A 215 18.61 15.08 -27.17
CA ILE A 215 19.20 15.09 -25.83
C ILE A 215 19.13 16.48 -25.23
N ILE A 216 19.11 16.54 -23.90
CA ILE A 216 19.33 17.78 -23.15
C ILE A 216 20.84 17.91 -22.96
N VAL A 217 21.46 18.94 -23.53
CA VAL A 217 22.88 19.23 -23.30
C VAL A 217 22.96 20.02 -21.98
N ARG A 218 23.70 19.49 -21.00
CA ARG A 218 24.06 20.18 -19.77
C ARG A 218 25.40 20.88 -19.93
#